data_AF-A0ABC8ISX5-F1
#
_entry.id   AF-A0ABC8ISX5-F1
#
_cell.length_a   1.000
_cell.length_b   1.000
_cell.length_c   1.000
_cell.angle_alpha   90.00
_cell.angle_beta   90.00
_cell.angle_gamma   90.00
#
_symmetry.space_group_name_H-M   'P 1'
#
loop_
_entity.id
_entity.type
_entity.pdbx_description
1 polymer ?
#
loop_
_entity_poly.entity_id
_entity_poly.type
_entity_poly.pdbx_seq_one_letter_code
_entity_poly.pdbx_strand_id
1 'polypeptide(L)'
;MSPSSFSIASTVSPASFAGTLVSNSKTVLGGSINWKNNDATKTNKNLKYRVCSVSGESNTSVENVPFPRDYFELINQAKQAVEMALKDEKQLMEIEFPTSGFASVPGDGEGATEMTESMNMIREFCDRLISPQKARTTRIFFPEANEVKFAQKTVFGGTYFKLDYLTKPSLFEDFGFFERVKMADRVKPEDELFLVAYPYFNVNEMLVVEELYKEAVENTDRKLIIFNGELDRIRSGYYPKFFYPKLGALTETLLPKMETVYYIHNFKGQKGGVLFRCYPGPWQVLRRTRNRCICVHQQDTMPSLKEVALNILASA
;
A
#
# COMPACT_ATOMS: atom_id res chain seq x y z
N MET A 1 5.14 24.34 66.91
CA MET A 1 6.27 23.57 66.36
C MET A 1 5.72 22.78 65.19
N SER A 2 6.34 22.87 64.02
CA SER A 2 5.76 22.35 62.76
C SER A 2 6.73 21.38 62.10
N PRO A 3 6.31 20.15 61.74
CA PRO A 3 7.15 19.27 60.93
C PRO A 3 7.14 19.77 59.48
N SER A 4 8.33 19.86 58.87
CA SER A 4 8.49 20.10 57.44
C SER A 4 8.25 18.83 56.64
N SER A 5 7.83 18.96 55.39
CA SER A 5 7.75 17.85 54.42
C SER A 5 8.01 18.40 53.03
N PHE A 6 8.94 17.78 52.31
CA PHE A 6 9.37 18.22 50.99
C PHE A 6 8.42 17.72 49.91
N SER A 7 7.97 18.61 49.02
CA SER A 7 7.34 18.26 47.75
C SER A 7 8.31 18.52 46.60
N ILE A 8 8.63 17.48 45.84
CA ILE A 8 9.40 17.60 44.59
C ILE A 8 8.41 17.78 43.44
N ALA A 9 8.29 19.00 42.94
CA ALA A 9 7.49 19.30 41.76
C ALA A 9 8.37 19.26 40.50
N SER A 10 8.12 18.31 39.61
CA SER A 10 8.84 18.15 38.34
C SER A 10 7.97 18.59 37.16
N THR A 11 7.72 19.89 37.05
CA THR A 11 7.03 20.48 35.90
C THR A 11 8.00 20.64 34.72
N VAL A 12 7.79 19.91 33.62
CA VAL A 12 8.53 20.09 32.37
C VAL A 12 7.56 20.50 31.27
N SER A 13 7.58 21.79 30.91
CA SER A 13 6.79 22.31 29.79
C SER A 13 7.45 21.95 28.45
N PRO A 14 6.69 21.54 27.42
CA PRO A 14 7.23 21.34 26.08
C PRO A 14 7.56 22.70 25.44
N ALA A 15 8.81 22.89 25.00
CA ALA A 15 9.26 24.11 24.34
C ALA A 15 8.88 24.13 22.85
N SER A 16 8.33 25.24 22.37
CA SER A 16 7.97 25.45 20.97
C SER A 16 9.17 25.82 20.10
N PHE A 17 9.54 24.95 19.15
CA PHE A 17 10.56 25.26 18.15
C PHE A 17 9.94 25.95 16.92
N ALA A 18 9.99 27.29 16.91
CA ALA A 18 9.68 28.12 15.74
C ALA A 18 10.98 28.73 15.18
N GLY A 19 11.59 28.05 14.20
CA GLY A 19 12.88 28.44 13.61
C GLY A 19 12.74 29.29 12.34
N THR A 20 12.62 30.62 12.48
CA THR A 20 12.57 31.53 11.32
C THR A 20 13.97 31.76 10.72
N LEU A 21 14.23 31.19 9.54
CA LEU A 21 15.46 31.46 8.78
C LEU A 21 15.32 32.73 7.92
N VAL A 22 16.10 33.77 8.27
CA VAL A 22 16.22 35.01 7.49
C VAL A 22 17.48 34.95 6.62
N SER A 23 17.32 34.89 5.31
CA SER A 23 18.43 34.87 4.34
C SER A 23 18.92 36.28 4.00
N ASN A 24 20.07 36.69 4.55
CA ASN A 24 20.75 37.91 4.14
C ASN A 24 21.61 37.68 2.88
N SER A 25 21.27 38.34 1.76
CA SER A 25 22.05 38.29 0.52
C SER A 25 22.78 39.61 0.26
N LYS A 26 24.11 39.56 0.08
CA LYS A 26 24.91 40.67 -0.46
C LYS A 26 25.76 40.21 -1.65
N THR A 27 25.58 40.88 -2.78
CA THR A 27 26.54 41.01 -3.90
C THR A 27 27.72 41.92 -3.49
N VAL A 28 28.89 42.00 -4.14
CA VAL A 28 29.51 41.45 -5.37
C VAL A 28 31.02 41.21 -5.05
N LEU A 29 31.97 40.73 -5.87
CA LEU A 29 32.21 40.44 -7.30
C LEU A 29 33.10 39.14 -7.35
N GLY A 30 33.62 38.59 -8.45
CA GLY A 30 33.60 38.90 -9.90
C GLY A 30 34.66 38.06 -10.62
N GLY A 31 34.45 37.70 -11.90
CA GLY A 31 35.40 36.90 -12.68
C GLY A 31 34.78 36.31 -13.95
N SER A 32 35.37 36.60 -15.11
CA SER A 32 34.81 36.27 -16.44
C SER A 32 35.69 35.28 -17.20
N ILE A 33 35.23 34.86 -18.39
CA ILE A 33 35.94 34.03 -19.40
C ILE A 33 35.88 32.52 -19.03
N ASN A 34 35.50 31.57 -19.90
CA ASN A 34 35.47 31.57 -21.37
C ASN A 34 34.25 30.81 -21.94
N TRP A 35 33.75 31.22 -23.10
CA TRP A 35 32.82 30.41 -23.91
C TRP A 35 33.61 29.62 -24.97
N LYS A 36 33.29 28.33 -25.15
CA LYS A 36 33.61 27.59 -26.37
C LYS A 36 32.40 26.78 -26.81
N ASN A 37 31.84 27.17 -27.95
CA ASN A 37 30.92 26.32 -28.72
C ASN A 37 31.67 25.08 -29.20
N ASN A 38 30.97 23.95 -29.27
CA ASN A 38 31.25 22.89 -30.23
C ASN A 38 29.91 22.22 -30.57
N ASP A 39 29.40 22.49 -31.76
CA ASP A 39 28.23 21.80 -32.31
C ASP A 39 28.68 20.43 -32.83
N ALA A 40 27.87 19.40 -32.57
CA ALA A 40 28.19 18.01 -32.84
C ALA A 40 26.91 17.18 -33.08
N THR A 41 26.14 17.57 -34.09
CA THR A 41 25.02 16.77 -34.60
C THR A 41 25.43 15.33 -34.91
N LYS A 42 24.88 14.35 -34.17
CA LYS A 42 24.95 12.92 -34.53
C LYS A 42 23.72 12.16 -34.05
N THR A 43 22.77 11.99 -34.97
CA THR A 43 21.64 11.08 -34.82
C THR A 43 22.11 9.63 -34.77
N ASN A 44 21.67 8.88 -33.76
CA ASN A 44 21.79 7.42 -33.75
C ASN A 44 20.40 6.79 -33.53
N LYS A 45 19.79 6.36 -34.64
CA LYS A 45 18.63 5.46 -34.63
C LYS A 45 19.11 4.03 -34.39
N ASN A 46 18.19 3.14 -34.01
CA ASN A 46 18.38 1.69 -33.81
C ASN A 46 19.18 1.26 -32.55
N LEU A 47 18.52 1.29 -31.40
CA LEU A 47 18.57 0.09 -30.54
C LEU A 47 17.41 -0.82 -30.95
N LYS A 48 17.73 -2.05 -31.41
CA LYS A 48 16.72 -3.08 -31.65
C LYS A 48 16.18 -3.56 -30.30
N TYR A 49 14.93 -3.22 -29.99
CA TYR A 49 14.21 -3.84 -28.87
C TYR A 49 14.14 -5.35 -29.12
N ARG A 50 14.74 -6.14 -28.23
CA ARG A 50 14.75 -7.60 -28.33
C ARG A 50 13.49 -8.14 -27.66
N VAL A 51 12.67 -8.85 -28.43
CA VAL A 51 11.38 -9.39 -28.02
C VAL A 51 11.53 -10.32 -26.80
N CYS A 52 10.65 -10.16 -25.81
CA CYS A 52 10.38 -11.18 -24.81
C CYS A 52 9.28 -12.10 -25.34
N SER A 53 9.60 -13.37 -25.58
CA SER A 53 8.65 -14.41 -25.95
C SER A 53 9.05 -15.69 -25.23
N VAL A 54 8.17 -16.23 -24.40
CA VAL A 54 8.37 -17.55 -23.79
C VAL A 54 8.14 -18.61 -24.88
N SER A 55 9.04 -19.57 -24.97
CA SER A 55 8.84 -20.80 -25.75
C SER A 55 9.14 -21.98 -24.83
N GLY A 56 8.09 -22.73 -24.53
CA GLY A 56 8.05 -23.90 -23.65
C GLY A 56 6.75 -24.65 -23.99
N GLU A 57 6.80 -25.97 -23.96
CA GLU A 57 5.83 -26.80 -24.69
C GLU A 57 4.45 -26.91 -24.01
N SER A 58 3.46 -27.29 -24.82
CA SER A 58 2.04 -27.23 -24.47
C SER A 58 1.64 -28.20 -23.35
N ASN A 59 1.29 -27.63 -22.20
CA ASN A 59 0.23 -28.14 -21.33
C ASN A 59 -0.78 -27.01 -21.08
N THR A 60 -2.00 -27.32 -20.67
CA THR A 60 -3.03 -26.32 -20.34
C THR A 60 -2.81 -25.71 -18.96
N SER A 61 -1.63 -25.11 -18.76
CA SER A 61 -1.32 -24.24 -17.62
C SER A 61 -1.84 -22.83 -17.87
N VAL A 62 -2.32 -22.15 -16.82
CA VAL A 62 -2.51 -20.68 -16.86
C VAL A 62 -1.17 -20.05 -17.21
N GLU A 63 -1.11 -19.25 -18.28
CA GLU A 63 0.14 -18.63 -18.72
C GLU A 63 0.64 -17.66 -17.63
N ASN A 64 1.85 -17.92 -17.13
CA ASN A 64 2.43 -17.18 -16.01
C ASN A 64 2.58 -15.69 -16.37
N VAL A 65 1.79 -14.83 -15.70
CA VAL A 65 1.83 -13.37 -15.88
C VAL A 65 3.27 -12.87 -15.70
N PRO A 66 3.84 -12.10 -16.65
CA PRO A 66 5.19 -11.59 -16.50
C PRO A 66 5.24 -10.53 -15.40
N PHE A 67 6.29 -10.59 -14.57
CA PHE A 67 6.56 -9.53 -13.59
C PHE A 67 6.67 -8.17 -14.31
N PRO A 68 5.94 -7.12 -13.87
CA PRO A 68 5.83 -5.88 -14.62
C PRO A 68 7.17 -5.14 -14.71
N ARG A 69 7.30 -4.25 -15.69
CA ARG A 69 8.51 -3.44 -15.92
C ARG A 69 8.47 -2.09 -15.20
N ASP A 70 7.28 -1.58 -14.93
CA ASP A 70 7.01 -0.28 -14.34
C ASP A 70 5.64 -0.25 -13.64
N TYR A 71 5.32 0.88 -12.99
CA TYR A 71 4.04 1.07 -12.29
C TYR A 71 2.81 1.10 -13.23
N PHE A 72 2.96 1.53 -14.49
CA PHE A 72 1.83 1.54 -15.44
C PHE A 72 1.41 0.11 -15.78
N GLU A 73 2.37 -0.78 -16.01
CA GLU A 73 2.13 -2.20 -16.25
C GLU A 73 1.61 -2.90 -14.97
N LEU A 74 2.20 -2.60 -13.81
CA LEU A 74 1.75 -3.09 -12.50
C LEU A 74 0.27 -2.78 -12.24
N ILE A 75 -0.13 -1.50 -12.33
CA ILE A 75 -1.51 -1.09 -12.08
C ILE A 75 -2.47 -1.72 -13.11
N ASN A 76 -2.04 -1.90 -14.36
CA ASN A 76 -2.84 -2.59 -15.38
C ASN A 76 -3.00 -4.09 -15.09
N GLN A 77 -1.96 -4.77 -14.58
CA GLN A 77 -2.06 -6.17 -14.13
C GLN A 77 -2.97 -6.29 -12.90
N ALA A 78 -2.80 -5.43 -11.88
CA ALA A 78 -3.66 -5.41 -10.69
C ALA A 78 -5.14 -5.18 -11.06
N LYS A 79 -5.41 -4.27 -12.00
CA LYS A 79 -6.76 -4.02 -12.53
C LYS A 79 -7.35 -5.26 -13.20
N GLN A 80 -6.58 -5.98 -14.01
CA GLN A 80 -7.04 -7.22 -14.67
C GLN A 80 -7.26 -8.36 -13.67
N ALA A 81 -6.37 -8.51 -12.68
CA ALA A 81 -6.50 -9.47 -11.60
C ALA A 81 -7.79 -9.26 -10.80
N VAL A 82 -8.13 -8.00 -10.47
CA VAL A 82 -9.38 -7.63 -9.81
C VAL A 82 -10.60 -7.83 -10.71
N GLU A 83 -10.51 -7.55 -12.01
CA GLU A 83 -11.60 -7.88 -12.95
C GLU A 83 -11.84 -9.39 -13.11
N MET A 84 -10.85 -10.24 -12.81
CA MET A 84 -11.04 -11.69 -12.76
C MET A 84 -11.59 -12.13 -11.40
N ALA A 85 -11.01 -11.66 -10.30
CA ALA A 85 -11.51 -11.91 -8.94
C ALA A 85 -12.98 -11.49 -8.77
N LEU A 86 -13.40 -10.36 -9.35
CA LEU A 86 -14.79 -9.90 -9.33
C LEU A 86 -15.75 -10.74 -10.19
N LYS A 87 -15.27 -11.45 -11.23
CA LYS A 87 -16.06 -12.42 -12.00
C LYS A 87 -16.20 -13.75 -11.25
N ASP A 88 -15.15 -14.13 -10.53
CA ASP A 88 -15.12 -15.29 -9.63
C ASP A 88 -15.70 -14.96 -8.23
N GLU A 89 -16.58 -13.94 -8.18
CA GLU A 89 -17.37 -13.44 -7.05
C GLU A 89 -16.59 -13.09 -5.76
N LYS A 90 -15.26 -13.02 -5.81
CA LYS A 90 -14.37 -12.75 -4.66
C LYS A 90 -14.77 -11.47 -3.95
N GLN A 91 -15.13 -11.59 -2.67
CA GLN A 91 -15.75 -10.51 -1.93
C GLN A 91 -14.76 -9.57 -1.24
N LEU A 92 -13.78 -10.16 -0.55
CA LEU A 92 -12.74 -9.49 0.21
C LEU A 92 -11.40 -9.72 -0.50
N MET A 93 -10.72 -8.65 -0.88
CA MET A 93 -9.54 -8.68 -1.76
C MET A 93 -8.39 -7.84 -1.20
N GLU A 94 -7.17 -8.33 -1.37
CA GLU A 94 -5.93 -7.61 -1.05
C GLU A 94 -5.15 -7.27 -2.33
N ILE A 95 -4.62 -6.04 -2.33
CA ILE A 95 -3.63 -5.54 -3.29
C ILE A 95 -2.46 -4.97 -2.47
N GLU A 96 -1.24 -5.45 -2.69
CA GLU A 96 -0.05 -5.05 -1.90
C GLU A 96 1.18 -4.93 -2.81
N PHE A 97 1.82 -3.77 -2.91
CA PHE A 97 3.07 -3.62 -3.66
C PHE A 97 3.90 -2.41 -3.20
N PRO A 98 5.22 -2.37 -3.49
CA PRO A 98 6.11 -1.33 -2.98
C PRO A 98 5.79 0.04 -3.58
N THR A 99 5.61 1.05 -2.73
CA THR A 99 5.32 2.44 -3.10
C THR A 99 6.61 3.25 -3.32
N SER A 100 7.65 3.05 -2.50
CA SER A 100 8.97 3.72 -2.58
C SER A 100 9.88 3.28 -3.73
N GLY A 101 9.30 2.96 -4.89
CA GLY A 101 10.03 2.50 -6.06
C GLY A 101 10.09 0.97 -6.17
N PHE A 102 10.10 0.49 -7.41
CA PHE A 102 9.84 -0.92 -7.77
C PHE A 102 10.89 -1.96 -7.29
N ALA A 103 11.91 -1.53 -6.55
CA ALA A 103 12.93 -2.38 -5.92
C ALA A 103 13.01 -2.23 -4.40
N SER A 104 12.20 -1.36 -3.78
CA SER A 104 12.19 -1.12 -2.35
C SER A 104 11.52 -2.26 -1.58
N VAL A 105 11.78 -2.33 -0.28
CA VAL A 105 10.96 -3.09 0.69
C VAL A 105 10.15 -2.11 1.55
N PRO A 106 9.14 -2.55 2.31
CA PRO A 106 8.41 -1.67 3.23
C PRO A 106 9.37 -0.96 4.22
N GLY A 107 9.18 0.34 4.43
CA GLY A 107 10.05 1.16 5.27
C GLY A 107 11.39 1.58 4.64
N ASP A 108 11.55 1.47 3.32
CA ASP A 108 12.67 2.11 2.59
C ASP A 108 12.42 3.59 2.27
N GLY A 109 11.15 4.01 2.22
CA GLY A 109 10.79 5.42 2.11
C GLY A 109 10.49 6.07 3.46
N GLU A 110 10.19 7.37 3.38
CA GLU A 110 9.50 8.05 4.48
C GLU A 110 8.01 7.72 4.42
N GLY A 111 7.42 7.28 5.53
CA GLY A 111 6.03 6.80 5.56
C GLY A 111 4.98 7.79 5.01
N ALA A 112 5.21 9.11 5.18
CA ALA A 112 4.35 10.15 4.59
C ALA A 112 4.43 10.18 3.04
N THR A 113 5.60 9.89 2.47
CA THR A 113 5.77 9.71 1.03
C THR A 113 5.11 8.40 0.58
N GLU A 114 5.28 7.31 1.34
CA GLU A 114 4.69 6.00 1.01
C GLU A 114 3.16 6.04 0.98
N MET A 115 2.52 6.72 1.94
CA MET A 115 1.07 6.97 1.95
C MET A 115 0.63 7.87 0.78
N THR A 116 1.39 8.92 0.46
CA THR A 116 1.09 9.82 -0.67
C THR A 116 1.17 9.10 -2.01
N GLU A 117 2.20 8.28 -2.24
CA GLU A 117 2.32 7.48 -3.46
C GLU A 117 1.28 6.37 -3.53
N SER A 118 0.94 5.74 -2.38
CA SER A 118 -0.20 4.81 -2.31
C SER A 118 -1.51 5.48 -2.73
N MET A 119 -1.77 6.72 -2.28
CA MET A 119 -2.94 7.52 -2.70
C MET A 119 -2.96 7.79 -4.21
N ASN A 120 -1.81 8.14 -4.81
CA ASN A 120 -1.68 8.32 -6.26
C ASN A 120 -1.95 7.01 -7.03
N MET A 121 -1.41 5.89 -6.54
CA MET A 121 -1.55 4.57 -7.15
C MET A 121 -2.99 4.03 -7.06
N ILE A 122 -3.68 4.26 -5.94
CA ILE A 122 -5.11 3.99 -5.77
C ILE A 122 -5.93 4.83 -6.76
N ARG A 123 -5.58 6.10 -6.98
CA ARG A 123 -6.26 6.97 -7.95
C ARG A 123 -6.15 6.44 -9.37
N GLU A 124 -4.93 6.11 -9.81
CA GLU A 124 -4.69 5.52 -11.14
C GLU A 124 -5.40 4.18 -11.33
N PHE A 125 -5.41 3.33 -10.30
CA PHE A 125 -6.12 2.06 -10.30
C PHE A 125 -7.64 2.26 -10.45
N CYS A 126 -8.22 3.16 -9.64
CA CYS A 126 -9.65 3.49 -9.68
C CYS A 126 -10.08 4.03 -11.05
N ASP A 127 -9.31 4.92 -11.68
CA ASP A 127 -9.64 5.46 -13.02
C ASP A 127 -9.58 4.41 -14.14
N ARG A 128 -8.84 3.31 -13.94
CA ARG A 128 -8.74 2.20 -14.92
C ARG A 128 -9.78 1.11 -14.68
N LEU A 129 -10.17 0.86 -13.42
CA LEU A 129 -11.13 -0.18 -13.04
C LEU A 129 -12.59 0.31 -13.03
N ILE A 130 -12.84 1.56 -12.64
CA ILE A 130 -14.17 1.99 -12.19
C ILE A 130 -14.77 3.01 -13.15
N SER A 131 -15.83 2.59 -13.85
CA SER A 131 -16.62 3.45 -14.74
C SER A 131 -17.15 4.71 -14.02
N PRO A 132 -17.33 5.86 -14.72
CA PRO A 132 -17.87 7.10 -14.11
C PRO A 132 -19.24 6.97 -13.44
N GLN A 133 -20.02 5.95 -13.82
CA GLN A 133 -21.28 5.57 -13.18
C GLN A 133 -20.99 4.96 -11.81
N LYS A 134 -20.22 3.85 -11.76
CA LYS A 134 -19.83 3.16 -10.53
C LYS A 134 -18.97 4.01 -9.59
N ALA A 135 -18.28 5.05 -10.07
CA ALA A 135 -17.58 5.98 -9.19
C ALA A 135 -18.49 6.58 -8.09
N ARG A 136 -19.80 6.73 -8.34
CA ARG A 136 -20.80 7.19 -7.36
C ARG A 136 -21.25 6.12 -6.36
N THR A 137 -21.07 4.83 -6.69
CA THR A 137 -21.35 3.68 -5.81
C THR A 137 -20.07 3.15 -5.15
N THR A 138 -18.89 3.62 -5.55
CA THR A 138 -17.62 3.35 -4.87
C THR A 138 -17.38 4.35 -3.73
N ARG A 139 -17.01 3.82 -2.56
CA ARG A 139 -16.48 4.59 -1.43
C ARG A 139 -15.04 4.21 -1.12
N ILE A 140 -14.20 5.21 -0.92
CA ILE A 140 -12.79 5.07 -0.53
C ILE A 140 -12.65 5.53 0.92
N PHE A 141 -12.17 4.64 1.79
CA PHE A 141 -11.85 4.92 3.18
C PHE A 141 -10.35 5.16 3.34
N PHE A 142 -9.97 6.31 3.86
CA PHE A 142 -8.60 6.64 4.27
C PHE A 142 -8.38 6.34 5.77
N PRO A 143 -7.13 6.21 6.25
CA PRO A 143 -6.85 5.99 7.67
C PRO A 143 -7.52 7.01 8.59
N GLU A 144 -7.41 8.31 8.27
CA GLU A 144 -7.94 9.39 9.11
C GLU A 144 -8.55 10.60 8.37
N ALA A 145 -9.25 11.44 9.14
CA ALA A 145 -10.07 12.53 8.63
C ALA A 145 -9.28 13.70 7.99
N ASN A 146 -7.98 13.89 8.25
CA ASN A 146 -7.21 14.91 7.54
C ASN A 146 -6.70 14.41 6.19
N GLU A 147 -6.40 13.12 6.07
CA GLU A 147 -6.06 12.51 4.77
C GLU A 147 -7.22 12.59 3.78
N VAL A 148 -8.48 12.46 4.23
CA VAL A 148 -9.64 12.73 3.37
C VAL A 148 -9.62 14.17 2.83
N LYS A 149 -9.33 15.16 3.67
CA LYS A 149 -9.25 16.57 3.25
C LYS A 149 -8.07 16.80 2.29
N PHE A 150 -6.95 16.11 2.50
CA PHE A 150 -5.80 16.15 1.61
C PHE A 150 -6.17 15.53 0.25
N ALA A 151 -6.64 14.28 0.24
CA ALA A 151 -7.07 13.54 -0.94
C ALA A 151 -8.10 14.32 -1.77
N GLN A 152 -9.14 14.90 -1.14
CA GLN A 152 -10.13 15.76 -1.81
C GLN A 152 -9.50 16.99 -2.48
N LYS A 153 -8.41 17.53 -1.94
CA LYS A 153 -7.73 18.73 -2.43
C LYS A 153 -6.67 18.43 -3.50
N THR A 154 -6.00 17.27 -3.43
CA THR A 154 -4.82 16.96 -4.25
C THR A 154 -5.08 15.93 -5.35
N VAL A 155 -5.62 14.75 -5.00
CA VAL A 155 -5.62 13.57 -5.88
C VAL A 155 -7.03 13.21 -6.41
N PHE A 156 -8.06 13.42 -5.59
CA PHE A 156 -9.46 13.06 -5.87
C PHE A 156 -10.38 14.27 -6.10
N GLY A 157 -9.81 15.46 -6.25
CA GLY A 157 -10.56 16.70 -6.53
C GLY A 157 -11.33 16.62 -7.86
N GLY A 158 -12.60 17.03 -7.85
CA GLY A 158 -13.47 17.00 -9.02
C GLY A 158 -13.99 15.61 -9.42
N THR A 159 -13.70 14.56 -8.64
CA THR A 159 -14.13 13.19 -8.92
C THR A 159 -15.50 12.86 -8.30
N TYR A 160 -16.13 11.78 -8.75
CA TYR A 160 -17.42 11.31 -8.20
C TYR A 160 -17.29 10.28 -7.07
N PHE A 161 -16.08 9.94 -6.66
CA PHE A 161 -15.82 8.98 -5.59
C PHE A 161 -16.26 9.53 -4.22
N LYS A 162 -16.98 8.71 -3.44
CA LYS A 162 -17.29 9.01 -2.04
C LYS A 162 -16.02 8.81 -1.22
N LEU A 163 -15.47 9.86 -0.59
CA LEU A 163 -14.30 9.72 0.30
C LEU A 163 -14.74 9.81 1.76
N ASP A 164 -14.26 8.88 2.58
CA ASP A 164 -14.56 8.73 4.01
C ASP A 164 -13.30 8.24 4.75
N TYR A 165 -13.38 7.97 6.05
CA TYR A 165 -12.22 7.57 6.85
C TYR A 165 -12.54 6.53 7.94
N LEU A 166 -11.54 5.72 8.29
CA LEU A 166 -11.65 4.69 9.34
C LEU A 166 -11.69 5.33 10.73
N THR A 167 -10.66 6.10 11.09
CA THR A 167 -10.44 6.62 12.46
C THR A 167 -10.55 8.13 12.54
N LYS A 168 -11.07 8.67 13.64
CA LYS A 168 -10.92 10.11 13.93
C LYS A 168 -9.57 10.33 14.60
N PRO A 169 -8.81 11.39 14.25
CA PRO A 169 -7.68 11.85 15.04
C PRO A 169 -8.18 12.56 16.29
N SER A 170 -8.68 11.77 17.24
CA SER A 170 -9.23 12.24 18.50
C SER A 170 -8.19 12.03 19.61
N LEU A 171 -7.46 13.09 19.96
CA LEU A 171 -6.57 13.14 21.15
C LEU A 171 -7.31 12.91 22.49
N PHE A 172 -8.63 12.67 22.45
CA PHE A 172 -9.50 12.32 23.57
C PHE A 172 -10.11 10.91 23.48
N GLU A 173 -9.97 10.18 22.36
CA GLU A 173 -10.45 8.77 22.28
C GLU A 173 -9.60 7.85 23.16
N ASP A 174 -8.29 8.11 23.29
CA ASP A 174 -7.41 7.48 24.29
C ASP A 174 -7.84 7.73 25.75
N PHE A 175 -8.71 8.72 25.99
CA PHE A 175 -9.28 9.04 27.31
C PHE A 175 -10.72 8.55 27.50
N GLY A 176 -11.31 7.85 26.53
CA GLY A 176 -12.52 7.05 26.73
C GLY A 176 -13.85 7.81 26.82
N PHE A 177 -13.95 9.04 26.29
CA PHE A 177 -15.21 9.79 26.23
C PHE A 177 -15.63 10.11 24.78
N PHE A 178 -16.94 10.05 24.54
CA PHE A 178 -17.68 10.28 23.27
C PHE A 178 -17.76 9.13 22.26
N GLU A 179 -18.70 9.29 21.32
CA GLU A 179 -19.30 8.22 20.53
C GLU A 179 -18.45 7.75 19.34
N ARG A 180 -18.12 6.45 19.34
CA ARG A 180 -17.61 5.73 18.16
C ARG A 180 -18.72 5.61 17.12
N VAL A 181 -18.70 6.48 16.12
CA VAL A 181 -19.55 6.39 14.92
C VAL A 181 -19.21 5.08 14.20
N LYS A 182 -20.19 4.20 14.02
CA LYS A 182 -19.96 2.86 13.45
C LYS A 182 -19.71 2.95 11.95
N MET A 183 -19.13 1.89 11.38
CA MET A 183 -19.00 1.77 9.93
C MET A 183 -20.37 1.65 9.24
N ALA A 184 -21.35 0.98 9.86
CA ALA A 184 -22.74 0.97 9.40
C ALA A 184 -23.36 2.37 9.23
N ASP A 185 -23.01 3.34 10.10
CA ASP A 185 -23.59 4.70 10.07
C ASP A 185 -23.00 5.57 8.94
N ARG A 186 -21.83 5.17 8.40
CA ARG A 186 -21.12 5.90 7.34
C ARG A 186 -21.48 5.37 5.95
N VAL A 187 -21.53 4.04 5.83
CA VAL A 187 -21.92 3.33 4.60
C VAL A 187 -23.36 3.70 4.23
N LYS A 188 -23.64 3.79 2.93
CA LYS A 188 -24.97 4.05 2.40
C LYS A 188 -25.53 2.82 1.66
N PRO A 189 -26.86 2.67 1.55
CA PRO A 189 -27.47 1.58 0.80
C PRO A 189 -26.89 1.41 -0.60
N GLU A 190 -26.71 2.52 -1.33
CA GLU A 190 -26.20 2.56 -2.71
C GLU A 190 -24.67 2.54 -2.85
N ASP A 191 -23.93 2.22 -1.79
CA ASP A 191 -22.52 1.84 -1.93
C ASP A 191 -22.44 0.37 -2.42
N GLU A 192 -21.61 0.09 -3.43
CA GLU A 192 -21.40 -1.24 -4.03
C GLU A 192 -19.98 -1.77 -3.79
N LEU A 193 -19.00 -0.87 -3.81
CA LEU A 193 -17.57 -1.18 -3.70
C LEU A 193 -16.92 -0.29 -2.64
N PHE A 194 -16.22 -0.91 -1.70
CA PHE A 194 -15.35 -0.25 -0.75
C PHE A 194 -13.90 -0.47 -1.13
N LEU A 195 -13.09 0.59 -1.08
CA LEU A 195 -11.64 0.51 -1.15
C LEU A 195 -11.07 1.13 0.13
N VAL A 196 -10.28 0.38 0.88
CA VAL A 196 -9.57 0.89 2.06
C VAL A 196 -8.12 1.18 1.66
N ALA A 197 -7.74 2.44 1.79
CA ALA A 197 -6.41 2.94 1.50
C ALA A 197 -5.50 2.71 2.72
N TYR A 198 -4.44 1.94 2.53
CA TYR A 198 -3.26 1.81 3.40
C TYR A 198 -3.48 1.83 4.93
N PRO A 199 -4.28 0.91 5.50
CA PRO A 199 -4.66 0.89 6.92
C PRO A 199 -3.55 0.31 7.85
N TYR A 200 -2.32 0.82 7.77
CA TYR A 200 -1.16 0.33 8.52
C TYR A 200 -0.55 1.32 9.54
N PHE A 201 -1.05 2.56 9.62
CA PHE A 201 -0.43 3.59 10.46
C PHE A 201 -0.82 3.41 11.93
N ASN A 202 -2.11 3.24 12.21
CA ASN A 202 -2.64 2.92 13.53
C ASN A 202 -3.21 1.50 13.57
N VAL A 203 -2.82 0.72 14.57
CA VAL A 203 -3.32 -0.66 14.82
C VAL A 203 -4.85 -0.77 14.91
N ASN A 204 -5.54 0.33 15.23
CA ASN A 204 -6.99 0.39 15.27
C ASN A 204 -7.65 0.43 13.87
N GLU A 205 -6.94 0.88 12.83
CA GLU A 205 -7.47 0.96 11.45
C GLU A 205 -7.96 -0.41 10.97
N MET A 206 -7.12 -1.44 11.05
CA MET A 206 -7.50 -2.81 10.67
C MET A 206 -8.62 -3.43 11.54
N LEU A 207 -8.83 -2.94 12.76
CA LEU A 207 -10.00 -3.33 13.58
C LEU A 207 -11.30 -2.66 13.07
N VAL A 208 -11.20 -1.44 12.53
CA VAL A 208 -12.32 -0.76 11.85
C VAL A 208 -12.57 -1.36 10.46
N VAL A 209 -11.54 -1.87 9.76
CA VAL A 209 -11.74 -2.64 8.52
C VAL A 209 -12.49 -3.96 8.79
N GLU A 210 -12.23 -4.63 9.92
CA GLU A 210 -13.01 -5.80 10.32
C GLU A 210 -14.47 -5.44 10.66
N GLU A 211 -14.70 -4.30 11.33
CA GLU A 211 -16.05 -3.76 11.58
C GLU A 211 -16.79 -3.47 10.26
N LEU A 212 -16.15 -2.74 9.33
CA LEU A 212 -16.69 -2.45 8.00
C LEU A 212 -17.04 -3.73 7.23
N TYR A 213 -16.16 -4.73 7.25
CA TYR A 213 -16.42 -6.00 6.60
C TYR A 213 -17.66 -6.70 7.22
N LYS A 214 -17.72 -6.82 8.55
CA LYS A 214 -18.82 -7.51 9.25
C LYS A 214 -20.16 -6.78 9.15
N GLU A 215 -20.18 -5.44 9.21
CA GLU A 215 -21.41 -4.66 9.23
C GLU A 215 -21.94 -4.31 7.83
N ALA A 216 -21.08 -4.17 6.81
CA ALA A 216 -21.46 -3.63 5.51
C ALA A 216 -21.20 -4.55 4.30
N VAL A 217 -20.40 -5.62 4.46
CA VAL A 217 -19.94 -6.46 3.35
C VAL A 217 -20.44 -7.90 3.52
N GLU A 218 -20.10 -8.56 4.62
CA GLU A 218 -20.45 -9.96 4.91
C GLU A 218 -21.97 -10.20 4.78
N ASN A 219 -22.36 -11.22 4.01
CA ASN A 219 -23.76 -11.53 3.63
C ASN A 219 -24.44 -10.52 2.68
N THR A 220 -23.68 -9.72 1.91
CA THR A 220 -24.21 -8.82 0.86
C THR A 220 -23.47 -9.02 -0.47
N ASP A 221 -23.98 -8.44 -1.57
CA ASP A 221 -23.26 -8.44 -2.85
C ASP A 221 -22.07 -7.44 -2.91
N ARG A 222 -21.90 -6.60 -1.88
CA ARG A 222 -20.85 -5.57 -1.86
C ARG A 222 -19.45 -6.19 -1.84
N LYS A 223 -18.47 -5.42 -2.30
CA LYS A 223 -17.07 -5.85 -2.46
C LYS A 223 -16.14 -4.93 -1.66
N LEU A 224 -15.05 -5.47 -1.12
CA LEU A 224 -14.07 -4.74 -0.30
C LEU A 224 -12.64 -5.05 -0.78
N ILE A 225 -11.91 -4.02 -1.17
CA ILE A 225 -10.49 -4.08 -1.55
C ILE A 225 -9.67 -3.36 -0.46
N ILE A 226 -8.66 -4.02 0.10
CA ILE A 226 -7.61 -3.38 0.92
C ILE A 226 -6.40 -3.16 0.03
N PHE A 227 -5.82 -1.95 0.06
CA PHE A 227 -4.77 -1.52 -0.85
C PHE A 227 -3.53 -1.03 -0.09
N ASN A 228 -2.39 -1.71 -0.25
CA ASN A 228 -1.11 -1.49 0.43
C ASN A 228 -1.26 -1.39 1.96
N GLY A 229 -1.75 -2.46 2.60
CA GLY A 229 -2.09 -2.51 4.02
C GLY A 229 -1.02 -3.08 4.94
N GLU A 230 0.17 -3.45 4.44
CA GLU A 230 1.25 -4.10 5.21
C GLU A 230 0.79 -5.33 6.03
N LEU A 231 -0.22 -6.05 5.56
CA LEU A 231 -0.96 -7.05 6.34
C LEU A 231 -0.08 -8.23 6.80
N ASP A 232 1.07 -8.41 6.16
CA ASP A 232 2.12 -9.32 6.58
C ASP A 232 2.70 -9.02 7.96
N ARG A 233 2.63 -7.77 8.46
CA ARG A 233 2.97 -7.44 9.85
C ARG A 233 2.03 -8.18 10.81
N ILE A 234 0.74 -8.27 10.48
CA ILE A 234 -0.25 -9.03 11.26
C ILE A 234 -0.04 -10.54 11.05
N ARG A 235 0.11 -11.02 9.81
CA ARG A 235 0.33 -12.45 9.50
C ARG A 235 1.60 -13.04 10.15
N SER A 236 2.69 -12.27 10.19
CA SER A 236 3.98 -12.69 10.76
C SER A 236 4.04 -12.64 12.29
N GLY A 237 3.03 -12.07 12.94
CA GLY A 237 3.01 -11.91 14.40
C GLY A 237 3.89 -10.76 14.91
N TYR A 238 4.17 -9.73 14.10
CA TYR A 238 4.89 -8.51 14.52
C TYR A 238 4.24 -7.87 15.76
N TYR A 239 2.91 -7.94 15.85
CA TYR A 239 2.13 -7.55 17.02
C TYR A 239 1.89 -8.79 17.91
N PRO A 240 2.52 -8.91 19.09
CA PRO A 240 2.38 -10.11 19.91
C PRO A 240 0.95 -10.24 20.46
N LYS A 241 0.31 -11.41 20.29
CA LYS A 241 -1.10 -11.65 20.67
C LYS A 241 -1.42 -11.34 22.15
N PHE A 242 -0.43 -11.38 23.04
CA PHE A 242 -0.60 -11.00 24.46
C PHE A 242 -0.87 -9.50 24.67
N PHE A 243 -0.21 -8.63 23.89
CA PHE A 243 -0.39 -7.17 23.98
C PHE A 243 -1.47 -6.66 23.00
N TYR A 244 -1.63 -7.32 21.85
CA TYR A 244 -2.56 -6.93 20.79
C TYR A 244 -3.55 -8.05 20.44
N PRO A 245 -4.35 -8.57 21.41
CA PRO A 245 -5.20 -9.75 21.18
C PRO A 245 -6.23 -9.54 20.06
N LYS A 246 -6.75 -8.31 19.89
CA LYS A 246 -7.70 -7.98 18.81
C LYS A 246 -7.06 -8.10 17.41
N LEU A 247 -5.81 -7.64 17.23
CA LEU A 247 -5.09 -7.83 15.96
C LEU A 247 -4.65 -9.29 15.80
N GLY A 248 -4.31 -9.96 16.90
CA GLY A 248 -4.05 -11.39 16.94
C GLY A 248 -5.22 -12.23 16.41
N ALA A 249 -6.46 -11.82 16.68
CA ALA A 249 -7.67 -12.47 16.17
C ALA A 249 -7.86 -12.30 14.65
N LEU A 250 -7.38 -11.21 14.04
CA LEU A 250 -7.51 -10.98 12.58
C LEU A 250 -6.85 -12.08 11.74
N THR A 251 -5.81 -12.74 12.27
CA THR A 251 -5.16 -13.92 11.64
C THR A 251 -6.08 -15.15 11.56
N GLU A 252 -7.18 -15.16 12.31
CA GLU A 252 -8.14 -16.26 12.42
C GLU A 252 -9.54 -15.86 11.89
N THR A 253 -9.89 -14.56 11.86
CA THR A 253 -11.23 -14.07 11.50
C THR A 253 -11.33 -13.43 10.10
N LEU A 254 -10.46 -12.46 9.78
CA LEU A 254 -10.58 -11.62 8.58
C LEU A 254 -9.60 -12.04 7.49
N LEU A 255 -8.31 -12.14 7.83
CA LEU A 255 -7.25 -12.41 6.86
C LEU A 255 -7.42 -13.77 6.15
N PRO A 256 -7.96 -14.85 6.76
CA PRO A 256 -8.25 -16.10 6.06
C PRO A 256 -9.41 -16.04 5.05
N LYS A 257 -10.25 -15.00 5.09
CA LYS A 257 -11.40 -14.82 4.17
C LYS A 257 -11.03 -14.04 2.90
N MET A 258 -9.79 -13.57 2.80
CA MET A 258 -9.35 -12.59 1.80
C MET A 258 -8.59 -13.26 0.66
N GLU A 259 -8.95 -12.95 -0.58
CA GLU A 259 -8.15 -13.34 -1.74
C GLU A 259 -7.04 -12.32 -1.95
N THR A 260 -5.78 -12.76 -1.96
CA THR A 260 -4.66 -11.91 -2.39
C THR A 260 -4.64 -11.84 -3.91
N VAL A 261 -5.26 -10.80 -4.44
CA VAL A 261 -5.52 -10.64 -5.87
C VAL A 261 -4.26 -10.19 -6.62
N TYR A 262 -3.49 -9.28 -6.03
CA TYR A 262 -2.26 -8.78 -6.63
C TYR A 262 -1.23 -8.42 -5.56
N TYR A 263 -0.03 -9.02 -5.61
CA TYR A 263 0.95 -8.87 -4.54
C TYR A 263 2.39 -8.87 -5.05
N ILE A 264 3.21 -7.95 -4.55
CA ILE A 264 4.67 -7.85 -4.78
C ILE A 264 5.37 -7.57 -3.44
N HIS A 265 6.18 -8.52 -2.96
CA HIS A 265 7.08 -8.31 -1.81
C HIS A 265 8.53 -8.59 -2.21
N ASN A 266 9.40 -7.58 -2.07
CA ASN A 266 10.81 -7.68 -2.43
C ASN A 266 11.66 -8.21 -1.27
N PHE A 267 12.67 -9.02 -1.59
CA PHE A 267 13.63 -9.57 -0.62
C PHE A 267 15.03 -9.02 -0.89
N LYS A 268 15.66 -8.43 0.13
CA LYS A 268 17.01 -7.88 0.07
C LYS A 268 18.10 -8.95 0.26
N GLY A 269 19.35 -8.56 -0.03
CA GLY A 269 20.55 -9.38 0.16
C GLY A 269 21.06 -10.06 -1.12
N GLN A 270 22.17 -10.80 -0.99
CA GLN A 270 22.87 -11.42 -2.12
C GLN A 270 22.03 -12.47 -2.88
N LYS A 271 21.10 -13.14 -2.19
CA LYS A 271 20.10 -14.06 -2.77
C LYS A 271 18.71 -13.42 -2.91
N GLY A 272 18.65 -12.10 -2.99
CA GLY A 272 17.40 -11.34 -3.08
C GLY A 272 16.50 -11.71 -4.28
N GLY A 273 15.22 -11.37 -4.15
CA GLY A 273 14.17 -11.82 -5.05
C GLY A 273 12.85 -11.11 -4.80
N VAL A 274 11.76 -11.71 -5.26
CA VAL A 274 10.40 -11.20 -5.13
C VAL A 274 9.45 -12.36 -4.87
N LEU A 275 8.51 -12.21 -3.93
CA LEU A 275 7.28 -13.01 -3.90
C LEU A 275 6.22 -12.23 -4.69
N PHE A 276 5.68 -12.87 -5.74
CA PHE A 276 4.74 -12.27 -6.67
C PHE A 276 3.46 -13.12 -6.79
N ARG A 277 2.31 -12.46 -6.92
CA ARG A 277 1.00 -13.06 -7.22
C ARG A 277 0.24 -12.12 -8.13
N CYS A 278 -0.36 -12.67 -9.18
CA CYS A 278 -1.34 -11.98 -10.02
C CYS A 278 -2.47 -12.98 -10.30
N TYR A 279 -3.63 -12.78 -9.67
CA TYR A 279 -4.79 -13.67 -9.76
C TYR A 279 -5.28 -13.79 -11.22
N PRO A 280 -5.72 -14.99 -11.68
CA PRO A 280 -5.85 -16.26 -10.95
C PRO A 280 -4.56 -17.12 -10.93
N GLY A 281 -3.42 -16.59 -11.37
CA GLY A 281 -2.15 -17.33 -11.39
C GLY A 281 -1.65 -17.70 -9.98
N PRO A 282 -0.80 -18.74 -9.87
CA PRO A 282 -0.25 -19.19 -8.58
C PRO A 282 0.70 -18.14 -7.96
N TRP A 283 1.07 -18.34 -6.71
CA TRP A 283 2.19 -17.61 -6.11
C TRP A 283 3.50 -18.00 -6.78
N GLN A 284 4.37 -17.04 -7.00
CA GLN A 284 5.66 -17.20 -7.66
C GLN A 284 6.77 -16.60 -6.82
N VAL A 285 7.85 -17.35 -6.59
CA VAL A 285 9.11 -16.78 -6.12
C VAL A 285 10.00 -16.50 -7.32
N LEU A 286 10.38 -15.24 -7.48
CA LEU A 286 11.18 -14.74 -8.59
C LEU A 286 12.56 -14.31 -8.10
N ARG A 287 13.63 -14.89 -8.65
CA ARG A 287 14.99 -14.37 -8.43
C ARG A 287 15.25 -13.20 -9.38
N ARG A 288 15.70 -12.07 -8.83
CA ARG A 288 16.19 -10.93 -9.61
C ARG A 288 17.60 -11.24 -10.14
N THR A 289 17.78 -11.18 -11.46
CA THR A 289 19.09 -11.15 -12.11
C THR A 289 19.26 -9.85 -12.89
N ARG A 290 20.50 -9.47 -13.27
CA ARG A 290 20.86 -8.13 -13.77
C ARG A 290 19.87 -7.46 -14.75
N ASN A 291 19.22 -8.23 -15.63
CA ASN A 291 18.30 -7.73 -16.65
C ASN A 291 16.95 -8.49 -16.70
N ARG A 292 16.66 -9.42 -15.78
CA ARG A 292 15.43 -10.23 -15.80
C ARG A 292 15.12 -10.86 -14.44
N CYS A 293 13.82 -10.99 -14.14
CA CYS A 293 13.32 -11.89 -13.11
C CYS A 293 13.20 -13.32 -13.68
N ILE A 294 13.54 -14.32 -12.89
CA ILE A 294 13.41 -15.74 -13.24
C ILE A 294 12.59 -16.41 -12.15
N CYS A 295 11.50 -17.09 -12.50
CA CYS A 295 10.74 -17.88 -11.53
C CYS A 295 11.57 -19.09 -11.09
N VAL A 296 11.71 -19.28 -9.78
CA VAL A 296 12.48 -20.37 -9.15
C VAL A 296 11.61 -21.33 -8.35
N HIS A 297 10.36 -20.95 -8.04
CA HIS A 297 9.38 -21.77 -7.33
C HIS A 297 7.97 -21.25 -7.58
N GLN A 298 6.97 -22.14 -7.60
CA GLN A 298 5.55 -21.81 -7.71
C GLN A 298 4.71 -22.67 -6.76
N GLN A 299 3.62 -22.11 -6.22
CA GLN A 299 2.64 -22.83 -5.39
C GLN A 299 1.29 -22.10 -5.33
N ASP A 300 0.21 -22.82 -5.03
CA ASP A 300 -1.15 -22.23 -5.07
C ASP A 300 -1.49 -21.39 -3.84
N THR A 301 -0.94 -21.77 -2.68
CA THR A 301 -1.12 -21.10 -1.37
C THR A 301 0.00 -20.10 -1.08
N MET A 302 -0.28 -19.06 -0.27
CA MET A 302 0.72 -18.05 0.11
C MET A 302 1.85 -18.68 0.96
N PRO A 303 3.12 -18.66 0.50
CA PRO A 303 4.24 -19.06 1.35
C PRO A 303 4.52 -17.99 2.40
N SER A 304 5.09 -18.38 3.54
CA SER A 304 5.49 -17.39 4.55
C SER A 304 6.73 -16.61 4.09
N LEU A 305 6.83 -15.32 4.44
CA LEU A 305 8.03 -14.51 4.10
C LEU A 305 9.34 -15.15 4.61
N LYS A 306 9.28 -15.81 5.77
CA LYS A 306 10.40 -16.56 6.35
C LYS A 306 10.82 -17.76 5.49
N GLU A 307 9.86 -18.52 4.98
CA GLU A 307 10.08 -19.66 4.09
C GLU A 307 10.64 -19.23 2.72
N VAL A 308 10.10 -18.14 2.14
CA VAL A 308 10.62 -17.58 0.89
C VAL A 308 12.08 -17.15 1.07
N ALA A 309 12.40 -16.44 2.16
CA ALA A 309 13.75 -15.95 2.43
C ALA A 309 14.75 -17.06 2.78
N LEU A 310 14.38 -18.00 3.67
CA LEU A 310 15.32 -18.95 4.29
C LEU A 310 15.35 -20.33 3.62
N ASN A 311 14.30 -20.73 2.92
CA ASN A 311 14.22 -22.04 2.25
C ASN A 311 14.31 -21.86 0.72
N ILE A 312 13.44 -21.05 0.13
CA ILE A 312 13.29 -21.00 -1.34
C ILE A 312 14.42 -20.17 -1.99
N LEU A 313 14.50 -18.88 -1.67
CA LEU A 313 15.54 -17.99 -2.22
C LEU A 313 16.94 -18.39 -1.76
N ALA A 314 17.07 -19.04 -0.59
CA ALA A 314 18.33 -19.52 -0.06
C ALA A 314 18.85 -20.78 -0.76
N SER A 315 17.99 -21.70 -1.17
CA SER A 315 18.39 -22.97 -1.81
C SER A 315 18.54 -22.87 -3.34
N ALA A 316 17.81 -21.96 -3.98
CA ALA A 316 17.98 -21.66 -5.41
C ALA A 316 19.37 -21.07 -5.74
#